data_AF-A0A1B8BYZ8-F1
#
_entry.id   AF-A0A1B8BYZ8-F1
#
_cell.length_a   1.000
_cell.length_b   1.000
_cell.length_c   1.000
_cell.angle_alpha   90.00
_cell.angle_beta   90.00
_cell.angle_gamma   90.00
#
_symmetry.space_group_name_H-M   'P 1'
#
loop_
_entity.id
_entity.type
_entity.pdbx_description
1 polymer ?
#
loop_
_entity_poly.entity_id
_entity_poly.type
_entity_poly.pdbx_seq_one_letter_code
_entity_poly.pdbx_strand_id
1 'polypeptide(L)'
;MSTNPTFCVTDVNGVDIRCYLDPSLPATQTMSVAAGSQVGFTASPAIYHPVPLQFYMAKVSSGQTAASWDGSGQVWFKIAALRPTIISSSIDFPAVNMAKVYATIPKSLPSSDYLLRVEQIGLHVASTVAGA
;
A
#
# COMPACT_ATOMS: atom_id res chain seq x y z
N MET A 1 7.49 -7.27 15.83
CA MET A 1 7.77 -8.05 14.61
C MET A 1 6.51 -8.85 14.31
N SER A 2 6.04 -8.87 13.05
CA SER A 2 4.85 -9.64 12.67
C SER A 2 5.16 -11.13 12.80
N THR A 3 4.22 -11.90 13.36
CA THR A 3 4.26 -13.36 13.44
C THR A 3 3.07 -13.99 12.72
N ASN A 4 2.40 -13.23 11.84
CA ASN A 4 1.09 -13.62 11.32
C ASN A 4 1.22 -14.47 10.05
N PRO A 5 0.82 -15.75 10.04
CA PRO A 5 1.00 -16.66 8.89
C PRO A 5 -0.10 -16.51 7.82
N THR A 6 -0.84 -15.40 7.79
CA THR A 6 -2.00 -15.20 6.90
C THR A 6 -1.63 -14.49 5.61
N PHE A 7 -2.30 -14.81 4.50
CA PHE A 7 -2.06 -14.14 3.21
C PHE A 7 -2.56 -12.69 3.16
N CYS A 8 -3.35 -12.27 4.15
CA CYS A 8 -3.88 -10.91 4.30
C CYS A 8 -3.90 -10.50 5.79
N VAL A 9 -3.89 -9.18 6.02
CA VAL A 9 -4.04 -8.58 7.36
C VAL A 9 -5.50 -8.16 7.55
N THR A 10 -6.17 -8.71 8.57
CA THR A 10 -7.59 -8.43 8.86
C THR A 10 -7.78 -7.57 10.12
N ASP A 11 -6.79 -7.49 11.01
CA ASP A 11 -6.79 -6.61 12.17
C ASP A 11 -6.22 -5.23 11.82
N VAL A 12 -7.11 -4.26 11.63
CA VAL A 12 -6.76 -2.87 11.31
C VAL A 12 -6.12 -2.12 12.49
N ASN A 13 -6.18 -2.64 13.71
CA ASN A 13 -5.52 -2.05 14.88
C ASN A 13 -4.10 -2.61 15.07
N GLY A 14 -3.77 -3.71 14.41
CA GLY A 14 -2.46 -4.34 14.44
C GLY A 14 -1.42 -3.52 13.67
N VAL A 15 -0.16 -3.57 14.13
CA VAL A 15 0.97 -2.86 13.46
C VAL A 15 1.20 -3.35 12.03
N ASP A 16 0.78 -4.58 11.74
CA ASP A 16 0.96 -5.24 10.45
C ASP A 16 0.22 -4.55 9.31
N ILE A 17 -0.87 -3.80 9.61
CA ILE A 17 -1.62 -3.05 8.60
C ILE A 17 -0.76 -1.97 7.91
N ARG A 18 0.35 -1.56 8.54
CA ARG A 18 1.22 -0.50 8.04
C ARG A 18 2.09 -0.96 6.89
N CYS A 19 2.91 -1.99 7.08
CA CYS A 19 3.88 -2.45 6.08
C CYS A 19 3.95 -3.97 5.91
N TYR A 20 3.18 -4.74 6.67
CA TYR A 20 3.21 -6.21 6.69
C TYR A 20 4.62 -6.82 6.55
N LEU A 21 5.47 -6.56 7.54
CA LEU A 21 6.90 -6.89 7.47
C LEU A 21 7.13 -8.39 7.74
N ASP A 22 7.78 -9.06 6.80
CA ASP A 22 8.33 -10.41 6.97
C ASP A 22 9.83 -10.33 7.30
N PRO A 23 10.25 -10.66 8.53
CA PRO A 23 11.65 -10.59 8.95
C PRO A 23 12.54 -11.65 8.28
N SER A 24 11.97 -12.64 7.58
CA SER A 24 12.73 -13.63 6.82
C SER A 24 13.21 -13.12 5.45
N LEU A 25 12.64 -12.01 4.97
CA LEU A 25 13.03 -11.40 3.70
C LEU A 25 14.32 -10.58 3.83
N PRO A 26 15.08 -10.39 2.73
CA PRO A 26 16.27 -9.55 2.72
C PRO A 26 15.99 -8.12 3.19
N ALA A 27 17.02 -7.47 3.73
CA ALA A 27 16.95 -6.05 4.05
C ALA A 27 16.59 -5.22 2.80
N THR A 28 15.68 -4.26 2.98
CA THR A 28 15.22 -3.37 1.92
C THR A 28 16.28 -2.33 1.56
N GLN A 29 16.22 -1.82 0.34
CA GLN A 29 17.05 -0.70 -0.13
C GLN A 29 16.16 0.49 -0.48
N THR A 30 16.74 1.69 -0.48
CA THR A 30 16.07 2.91 -0.92
C THR A 30 16.25 3.12 -2.41
N MET A 31 15.16 3.43 -3.13
CA MET A 31 15.20 3.80 -4.54
C MET A 31 15.09 5.32 -4.69
N SER A 32 16.03 5.92 -5.42
CA SER A 32 15.95 7.35 -5.77
C SER A 32 14.94 7.58 -6.90
N VAL A 33 13.96 8.45 -6.67
CA VAL A 33 12.94 8.83 -7.64
C VAL A 33 12.72 10.33 -7.63
N ALA A 34 12.35 10.92 -8.76
CA ALA A 34 12.05 12.34 -8.86
C ALA A 34 10.59 12.62 -8.48
N ALA A 35 10.33 13.70 -7.76
CA ALA A 35 8.95 14.17 -7.57
C ALA A 35 8.29 14.44 -8.93
N GLY A 36 7.06 13.98 -9.11
CA GLY A 36 6.35 14.00 -10.39
C GLY A 36 6.58 12.78 -11.29
N SER A 37 7.52 11.88 -10.96
CA SER A 37 7.70 10.63 -11.70
C SER A 37 6.65 9.59 -11.30
N GLN A 38 6.46 8.60 -12.17
CA GLN A 38 5.65 7.43 -11.86
C GLN A 38 6.50 6.37 -11.14
N VAL A 39 5.91 5.73 -10.15
CA VAL A 39 6.42 4.53 -9.47
C VAL A 39 5.38 3.41 -9.60
N GLY A 40 5.81 2.16 -9.53
CA GLY A 40 4.89 1.04 -9.64
C GLY A 40 5.31 -0.18 -8.83
N PHE A 41 4.33 -1.03 -8.57
CA PHE A 41 4.48 -2.31 -7.90
C PHE A 41 4.01 -3.42 -8.83
N THR A 42 4.67 -4.57 -8.76
CA THR A 42 4.24 -5.80 -9.45
C THR A 42 3.58 -6.70 -8.42
N ALA A 43 2.33 -7.08 -8.68
CA ALA A 43 1.62 -8.08 -7.89
C ALA A 43 2.03 -9.49 -8.33
N SER A 44 2.15 -10.41 -7.37
CA SER A 44 2.46 -11.82 -7.63
C SER A 44 1.58 -12.72 -6.75
N PRO A 45 0.59 -13.44 -7.33
CA PRO A 45 0.15 -13.38 -8.73
C PRO A 45 -0.49 -12.03 -9.09
N ALA A 46 -0.90 -11.87 -10.36
CA ALA A 46 -1.68 -10.71 -10.77
C ALA A 46 -2.95 -10.55 -9.91
N ILE A 47 -3.41 -9.31 -9.75
CA ILE A 47 -4.58 -8.98 -8.94
C ILE A 47 -5.80 -9.73 -9.47
N TYR A 48 -6.48 -10.51 -8.64
CA TYR A 48 -7.67 -11.28 -9.05
C TYR A 48 -8.90 -11.04 -8.16
N HIS A 49 -8.74 -10.49 -6.95
CA HIS A 49 -9.88 -10.12 -6.11
C HIS A 49 -10.48 -8.77 -6.56
N PRO A 50 -11.82 -8.62 -6.56
CA PRO A 50 -12.51 -7.36 -6.88
C PRO A 50 -12.40 -6.39 -5.69
N VAL A 51 -11.36 -5.56 -5.68
CA VAL A 51 -10.97 -4.76 -4.52
C VAL A 51 -10.48 -3.36 -4.90
N PRO A 52 -10.74 -2.33 -4.07
CA PRO A 52 -10.09 -1.05 -4.24
C PRO A 52 -8.58 -1.19 -4.00
N LEU A 53 -7.81 -0.33 -4.67
CA LEU A 53 -6.36 -0.25 -4.50
C LEU A 53 -5.95 1.17 -4.15
N GLN A 54 -5.03 1.31 -3.19
CA GLN A 54 -4.66 2.59 -2.63
C GLN A 54 -3.14 2.71 -2.46
N PHE A 55 -2.63 3.93 -2.65
CA PHE A 55 -1.23 4.28 -2.43
C PHE A 55 -1.11 5.39 -1.40
N TYR A 56 -0.17 5.24 -0.48
CA TYR A 56 0.11 6.19 0.59
C TYR A 56 1.60 6.44 0.68
N MET A 57 1.98 7.65 1.09
CA MET A 57 3.36 8.00 1.40
C MET A 57 3.46 8.53 2.82
N ALA A 58 4.62 8.36 3.43
CA ALA A 58 5.00 8.99 4.70
C ALA A 58 6.42 9.55 4.57
N LYS A 59 6.60 10.83 4.88
CA LYS A 59 7.92 11.47 4.88
C LYS A 59 8.72 10.95 6.08
N VAL A 60 9.95 10.49 5.86
CA VAL A 60 10.81 10.02 6.95
C VAL A 60 11.05 11.12 7.97
N SER A 61 10.95 10.74 9.25
CA SER A 61 11.18 11.64 10.38
C SER A 61 12.60 12.21 10.38
N SER A 62 12.75 13.43 10.88
CA SER A 62 14.05 14.09 10.97
C SER A 62 15.05 13.26 11.79
N GLY A 63 16.27 13.09 11.27
CA GLY A 63 17.32 12.31 11.94
C GLY A 63 17.22 10.80 11.78
N GLN A 64 16.28 10.30 10.97
CA GLN A 64 16.15 8.88 10.63
C GLN A 64 16.30 8.64 9.14
N THR A 65 16.40 7.37 8.75
CA THR A 65 16.45 6.94 7.35
C THR A 65 15.24 6.06 7.04
N ALA A 66 14.94 5.86 5.76
CA ALA A 66 13.89 4.90 5.36
C ALA A 66 14.14 3.47 5.89
N ALA A 67 15.40 3.11 6.15
CA ALA A 67 15.78 1.79 6.65
C ALA A 67 15.56 1.61 8.18
N SER A 68 15.63 2.69 8.96
CA SER A 68 15.54 2.62 10.43
C SER A 68 14.21 3.10 11.00
N TRP A 69 13.41 3.82 10.20
CA TRP A 69 12.11 4.31 10.63
C TRP A 69 10.97 3.39 10.22
N ASP A 70 10.06 3.12 11.15
CA ASP A 70 8.95 2.19 10.96
C ASP A 70 7.68 2.85 10.38
N GLY A 71 7.63 4.18 10.27
CA GLY A 71 6.46 4.93 9.81
C GLY A 71 5.36 5.09 10.86
N SER A 72 5.66 4.94 12.15
CA SER A 72 4.70 5.18 13.24
C SER A 72 4.25 6.65 13.35
N GLY A 73 3.04 6.85 13.89
CA GLY A 73 2.42 8.17 14.06
C GLY A 73 1.47 8.58 12.92
N GLN A 74 0.95 9.80 13.01
CA GLN A 74 0.01 10.38 12.02
C GLN A 74 0.79 11.03 10.87
N VAL A 75 1.46 10.21 10.07
CA VAL A 75 2.43 10.65 9.05
C VAL A 75 2.06 10.25 7.62
N TRP A 76 1.06 9.39 7.46
CA TRP A 76 0.66 8.83 6.19
C TRP A 76 -0.35 9.71 5.47
N PHE A 77 -0.09 10.00 4.20
CA PHE A 77 -1.01 10.71 3.30
C PHE A 77 -1.24 9.89 2.03
N LYS A 78 -2.48 9.90 1.53
CA LYS A 78 -2.86 9.18 0.30
C LYS A 78 -2.40 9.95 -0.93
N ILE A 79 -1.80 9.27 -1.91
CA ILE A 79 -1.36 9.87 -3.18
C ILE A 79 -2.19 9.41 -4.38
N ALA A 80 -2.76 8.21 -4.33
CA ALA A 80 -3.56 7.66 -5.42
C ALA A 80 -4.55 6.61 -4.91
N ALA A 81 -5.64 6.41 -5.65
CA ALA A 81 -6.55 5.31 -5.45
C ALA A 81 -7.17 4.88 -6.79
N LEU A 82 -7.22 3.58 -7.03
CA LEU A 82 -8.04 2.98 -8.08
C LEU A 82 -9.37 2.62 -7.43
N ARG A 83 -10.37 3.48 -7.66
CA ARG A 83 -11.67 3.39 -7.02
C ARG A 83 -12.60 2.48 -7.82
N PRO A 84 -13.45 1.70 -7.15
CA PRO A 84 -14.53 1.01 -7.83
C PRO A 84 -15.54 1.99 -8.42
N THR A 85 -16.18 1.59 -9.51
CA THR A 85 -17.33 2.31 -10.10
C THR A 85 -18.58 1.46 -9.94
N ILE A 86 -19.66 2.04 -9.43
CA ILE A 86 -20.96 1.36 -9.38
C ILE A 86 -21.59 1.44 -10.76
N ILE A 87 -21.91 0.30 -11.35
CA ILE A 87 -22.64 0.19 -12.62
C ILE A 87 -24.01 -0.45 -12.37
N SER A 88 -24.84 -0.55 -13.41
CA SER A 88 -26.28 -0.88 -13.29
C SER A 88 -26.59 -2.15 -12.51
N SER A 89 -25.70 -3.15 -12.52
CA SER A 89 -25.93 -4.46 -11.89
C SER A 89 -24.74 -4.99 -11.10
N SER A 90 -23.68 -4.21 -10.94
CA SER A 90 -22.45 -4.67 -10.27
C SER A 90 -21.54 -3.51 -9.88
N ILE A 91 -20.43 -3.85 -9.22
CA ILE A 91 -19.33 -2.93 -8.94
C ILE A 91 -18.17 -3.32 -9.86
N ASP A 92 -17.70 -2.37 -10.67
CA ASP A 92 -16.51 -2.53 -11.48
C ASP A 92 -15.26 -2.15 -10.68
N PHE A 93 -14.24 -3.01 -10.73
CA PHE A 93 -12.98 -2.84 -10.01
C PHE A 93 -11.82 -2.78 -11.01
N PRO A 94 -11.27 -1.58 -11.30
CA PRO A 94 -10.36 -1.39 -12.43
C PRO A 94 -8.99 -2.06 -12.25
N ALA A 95 -8.65 -2.51 -11.03
CA ALA A 95 -7.39 -3.17 -10.75
C ALA A 95 -7.41 -4.68 -11.05
N VAL A 96 -8.59 -5.28 -11.30
CA VAL A 96 -8.70 -6.72 -11.57
C VAL A 96 -7.92 -7.09 -12.83
N ASN A 97 -7.18 -8.19 -12.78
CA ASN A 97 -6.23 -8.70 -13.77
C ASN A 97 -4.98 -7.84 -14.01
N MET A 98 -4.78 -6.75 -13.27
CA MET A 98 -3.53 -5.98 -13.38
C MET A 98 -2.39 -6.70 -12.65
N ALA A 99 -1.31 -7.00 -13.38
CA ALA A 99 -0.07 -7.48 -12.78
C ALA A 99 0.82 -6.34 -12.25
N LYS A 100 0.64 -5.13 -12.79
CA LYS A 100 1.42 -3.94 -12.42
C LYS A 100 0.49 -2.77 -12.14
N VAL A 101 0.76 -2.05 -11.08
CA VAL A 101 -0.02 -0.89 -10.64
C VAL A 101 0.91 0.28 -10.39
N TYR A 102 0.41 1.48 -10.66
CA TYR A 102 1.25 2.67 -10.71
C TYR A 102 0.64 3.84 -9.94
N ALA A 103 1.50 4.69 -9.41
CA ALA A 103 1.13 5.98 -8.83
C ALA A 103 2.15 7.04 -9.24
N THR A 104 1.70 8.29 -9.35
CA THR A 104 2.57 9.44 -9.59
C THR A 104 2.95 10.07 -8.27
N ILE A 105 4.25 10.24 -8.01
CA ILE A 105 4.74 10.94 -6.83
C ILE A 105 4.32 12.42 -6.94
N PRO A 106 3.66 13.03 -5.93
CA PRO A 106 3.25 14.42 -6.04
C PRO A 106 4.46 15.35 -6.26
N LYS A 107 4.38 16.19 -7.31
CA LYS A 107 5.49 17.06 -7.73
C LYS A 107 5.90 18.08 -6.67
N SER A 108 4.99 18.44 -5.77
CA SER A 108 5.21 19.42 -4.69
C SER A 108 5.87 18.82 -3.45
N LEU A 109 6.19 17.52 -3.42
CA LEU A 109 6.85 16.93 -2.26
C LEU A 109 8.30 17.46 -2.14
N PRO A 110 8.74 17.85 -0.93
CA PRO A 110 10.13 18.21 -0.70
C PRO A 110 11.04 16.99 -0.87
N SER A 111 12.27 17.20 -1.32
CA SER A 111 13.28 16.14 -1.42
C SER A 111 13.55 15.53 -0.03
N SER A 112 13.38 14.20 0.08
CA SER A 112 13.56 13.43 1.31
C SER A 112 13.44 11.94 1.01
N ASP A 113 13.83 11.12 1.98
CA ASP A 113 13.34 9.76 2.06
C ASP A 113 11.84 9.74 2.40
N TYR A 114 11.13 8.78 1.81
CA TYR A 114 9.73 8.47 2.06
C TYR A 114 9.53 6.96 2.14
N LEU A 115 8.58 6.53 2.96
CA LEU A 115 7.97 5.21 2.83
C LEU A 115 6.80 5.31 1.84
N LEU A 116 6.64 4.28 1.00
CA LEU A 116 5.53 4.14 0.05
C LEU A 116 4.79 2.82 0.33
N ARG A 117 3.51 2.93 0.66
CA ARG A 117 2.62 1.81 0.97
C ARG A 117 1.60 1.65 -0.15
N VAL A 118 1.49 0.43 -0.68
CA VAL A 118 0.41 0.00 -1.58
C VAL A 118 -0.47 -1.00 -0.84
N GLU A 119 -1.78 -0.88 -0.99
CA GLU A 119 -2.74 -1.76 -0.33
C GLU A 119 -3.88 -2.12 -1.28
N GLN A 120 -4.33 -3.36 -1.18
CA GLN A 120 -5.62 -3.83 -1.67
C GLN A 120 -6.48 -4.28 -0.50
N ILE A 121 -7.77 -3.95 -0.53
CA ILE A 121 -8.70 -4.29 0.56
C ILE A 121 -9.70 -5.34 0.07
N GLY A 122 -9.56 -6.59 0.51
CA GLY A 122 -10.50 -7.68 0.22
C GLY A 122 -11.92 -7.32 0.60
N LEU A 123 -12.87 -7.20 -0.33
CA LEU A 123 -14.27 -6.88 0.03
C LEU A 123 -15.23 -8.07 -0.14
N HIS A 124 -14.76 -9.18 -0.69
CA HIS A 124 -15.60 -10.33 -1.05
C HIS A 124 -16.28 -11.01 0.15
N VAL A 125 -15.73 -10.89 1.36
CA VAL A 125 -16.33 -11.39 2.61
C VAL A 125 -16.43 -10.30 3.70
N ALA A 126 -16.36 -9.03 3.31
CA ALA A 126 -16.35 -7.88 4.23
C ALA A 126 -17.73 -7.49 4.78
N SER A 127 -18.74 -8.37 4.66
CA SER A 127 -20.06 -8.16 5.28
C SER A 127 -20.05 -8.38 6.79
N THR A 128 -18.95 -8.90 7.35
CA THR A 128 -18.74 -9.11 8.78
C THR A 128 -17.52 -8.33 9.26
N VAL A 129 -17.46 -8.03 10.57
CA VAL A 129 -16.27 -7.42 11.21
C VAL A 129 -15.04 -8.28 10.94
N ALA A 130 -13.92 -7.65 10.59
CA ALA A 130 -12.65 -8.30 10.22
C ALA A 130 -12.75 -9.29 9.03
N GLY A 131 -13.80 -9.18 8.21
CA GLY A 131 -13.94 -9.96 6.97
C GLY A 131 -13.26 -9.33 5.74
N ALA A 132 -12.56 -8.20 5.93
CA ALA A 132 -11.83 -7.54 4.85
C ALA A 132 -10.37 -8.01 4.79
#